data_AF-A0A1C6L7P8-F1
#
_entry.id   AF-A0A1C6L7P8-F1
#
_cell.length_a   1.000
_cell.length_b   1.000
_cell.length_c   1.000
_cell.angle_alpha   90.00
_cell.angle_beta   90.00
_cell.angle_gamma   90.00
#
_symmetry.space_group_name_H-M   'P 1'
#
loop_
_entity.id
_entity.type
_entity.pdbx_description
1 polymer ?
#
loop_
_entity_poly.entity_id
_entity_poly.type
_entity_poly.pdbx_seq_one_letter_code
_entity_poly.pdbx_strand_id
1 'polypeptide(L)'
;MENNETKQPQGKTYDGGVTEEQINKWKAVHKRVIRIDVTDGEDLHVAYFKRPSLETMSAVTKVGKNDEVKSASVLYDNCFLGGDTEMREDALLFMAATTQLGKMFNSCLGSLKNL
;
A
#
# COMPACT_ATOMS: atom_id res chain seq x y z
N MET A 1 -1.71 -25.58 -14.42
CA MET A 1 -2.56 -24.44 -14.84
C MET A 1 -3.21 -23.92 -13.57
N GLU A 2 -2.54 -23.01 -12.85
CA GLU A 2 -3.14 -22.35 -11.70
C GLU A 2 -3.96 -21.17 -12.22
N ASN A 3 -5.26 -21.41 -12.35
CA ASN A 3 -6.26 -20.36 -12.53
C ASN A 3 -6.27 -19.51 -11.27
N ASN A 4 -5.44 -18.47 -11.24
CA ASN A 4 -5.60 -17.37 -10.30
C ASN A 4 -6.73 -16.48 -10.84
N GLU A 5 -7.96 -17.03 -10.79
CA GLU A 5 -9.19 -16.30 -10.99
C GLU A 5 -9.17 -15.17 -9.96
N THR A 6 -8.90 -13.97 -10.46
CA THR A 6 -9.06 -12.73 -9.73
C THR A 6 -10.55 -12.68 -9.41
N LYS A 7 -10.93 -13.16 -8.22
CA LYS A 7 -12.29 -13.01 -7.71
C LYS A 7 -12.55 -11.52 -7.69
N GLN A 8 -13.25 -11.05 -8.72
CA GLN A 8 -13.80 -9.71 -8.71
C GLN A 8 -14.76 -9.68 -7.53
N PRO A 9 -14.53 -8.80 -6.54
CA PRO A 9 -15.43 -8.68 -5.41
C PRO A 9 -16.80 -8.30 -5.95
N GLN A 10 -17.81 -9.11 -5.61
CA GLN A 10 -19.20 -8.90 -6.03
C GLN A 10 -19.94 -7.87 -5.16
N GLY A 11 -19.31 -7.35 -4.10
CA GLY A 11 -19.83 -6.27 -3.24
C GLY A 11 -19.31 -4.87 -3.61
N LYS A 12 -19.46 -3.89 -2.70
CA LYS A 12 -19.17 -2.49 -3.00
C LYS A 12 -17.67 -2.24 -3.06
N THR A 13 -17.26 -1.40 -4.00
CA THR A 13 -15.89 -0.88 -4.03
C THR A 13 -15.84 0.47 -3.32
N TYR A 14 -15.00 0.56 -2.31
CA TYR A 14 -14.66 1.77 -1.59
C TYR A 14 -13.29 2.24 -2.08
N ASP A 15 -13.28 3.17 -3.02
CA ASP A 15 -12.06 3.86 -3.48
C ASP A 15 -11.88 5.25 -2.85
N GLY A 16 -12.74 5.62 -1.90
CA GLY A 16 -12.72 6.93 -1.25
C GLY A 16 -13.07 8.10 -2.17
N GLY A 17 -13.61 7.84 -3.36
CA GLY A 17 -13.92 8.88 -4.35
C GLY A 17 -12.67 9.44 -5.03
N VAL A 18 -11.61 8.64 -5.12
CA VAL A 18 -10.35 9.05 -5.75
C VAL A 18 -10.54 9.14 -7.27
N THR A 19 -10.42 10.35 -7.78
CA THR A 19 -10.54 10.62 -9.22
C THR A 19 -9.26 10.31 -9.99
N GLU A 20 -9.40 10.03 -11.28
CA GLU A 20 -8.25 9.84 -12.18
C GLU A 20 -7.31 11.06 -12.20
N GLU A 21 -7.86 12.26 -12.05
CA GLU A 21 -7.07 13.49 -12.00
C GLU A 21 -6.18 13.55 -10.75
N GLN A 22 -6.67 13.11 -9.58
CA GLN A 22 -5.87 12.97 -8.37
C GLN A 22 -4.76 11.94 -8.55
N ILE A 23 -5.09 10.79 -9.13
CA ILE A 23 -4.09 9.75 -9.44
C ILE A 23 -3.01 10.31 -10.38
N ASN A 24 -3.40 11.10 -11.39
CA ASN A 24 -2.47 11.69 -12.34
C ASN A 24 -1.56 12.73 -11.67
N LYS A 25 -2.09 13.56 -10.77
CA LYS A 25 -1.29 14.48 -9.93
C LYS A 25 -0.28 13.71 -9.07
N TRP A 26 -0.69 12.63 -8.41
CA TRP A 26 0.23 11.82 -7.60
C TRP A 26 1.29 11.11 -8.45
N LYS A 27 0.94 10.62 -9.64
CA LYS A 27 1.91 10.06 -10.59
C LYS A 27 2.92 11.10 -11.04
N ALA A 28 2.50 12.34 -11.28
CA ALA A 28 3.40 13.43 -11.66
C ALA A 28 4.41 13.77 -10.55
N VAL A 29 3.98 13.77 -9.28
CA VAL A 29 4.83 14.10 -8.12
C VAL A 29 5.74 12.92 -7.72
N HIS A 30 5.17 11.71 -7.59
CA HIS A 30 5.85 10.55 -7.01
C HIS A 30 6.38 9.54 -8.03
N LYS A 31 6.15 9.78 -9.34
CA LYS A 31 6.49 8.92 -10.49
C LYS A 31 5.79 7.55 -10.53
N ARG A 32 5.56 6.92 -9.37
CA ARG A 32 4.78 5.70 -9.21
C ARG A 32 3.78 5.84 -8.08
N VAL A 33 2.54 5.48 -8.40
CA VAL A 33 1.44 5.29 -7.46
C VAL A 33 1.09 3.81 -7.49
N ILE A 34 0.97 3.22 -6.31
CA ILE A 34 0.56 1.84 -6.10
C ILE A 34 -0.88 1.88 -5.63
N ARG A 35 -1.72 1.04 -6.23
CA ARG A 35 -3.07 0.76 -5.75
C ARG A 35 -3.01 -0.56 -5.00
N ILE A 36 -3.59 -0.60 -3.81
CA ILE A 36 -3.77 -1.80 -3.01
C ILE A 36 -5.26 -2.03 -2.89
N ASP A 37 -5.70 -3.18 -3.37
CA ASP A 37 -7.02 -3.77 -3.17
C ASP A 37 -6.96 -4.74 -1.98
N VAL A 38 -7.86 -4.54 -1.01
CA VAL A 38 -8.13 -5.49 0.07
C VAL A 38 -9.61 -5.85 0.02
N THR A 39 -9.88 -7.13 -0.14
CA THR A 39 -11.24 -7.66 -0.09
C THR A 39 -11.55 -8.12 1.32
N ASP A 40 -12.62 -7.61 1.91
CA ASP A 40 -13.17 -8.07 3.17
C ASP A 40 -14.60 -8.57 2.95
N GLY A 41 -14.79 -9.88 3.11
CA GLY A 41 -16.05 -10.54 2.75
C GLY A 41 -16.42 -10.33 1.27
N GLU A 42 -17.46 -9.53 1.03
CA GLU A 42 -17.95 -9.17 -0.31
C GLU A 42 -17.45 -7.79 -0.76
N ASP A 43 -17.03 -6.94 0.17
CA ASP A 43 -16.64 -5.56 -0.07
C ASP A 43 -15.17 -5.43 -0.47
N LEU A 44 -14.88 -4.44 -1.33
CA LEU A 44 -13.54 -4.14 -1.81
C LEU A 44 -13.10 -2.78 -1.32
N HIS A 45 -12.08 -2.76 -0.49
CA HIS A 45 -11.45 -1.55 -0.03
C HIS A 45 -10.20 -1.26 -0.88
N VAL A 46 -10.11 -0.04 -1.40
CA VAL A 46 -9.04 0.39 -2.27
C VAL A 46 -8.33 1.57 -1.64
N ALA A 47 -7.02 1.44 -1.51
CA ALA A 47 -6.16 2.55 -1.11
C ALA A 47 -5.00 2.75 -2.09
N TYR A 48 -4.61 4.01 -2.21
CA TYR A 48 -3.55 4.48 -3.07
C TYR A 48 -2.37 4.91 -2.22
N PHE A 49 -1.19 4.43 -2.62
CA PHE A 49 0.05 4.68 -1.91
C PHE A 49 1.13 5.17 -2.86
N LYS A 50 1.99 6.07 -2.40
CA LYS A 50 3.25 6.38 -3.08
C LYS A 50 4.34 5.42 -2.64
N ARG A 51 5.41 5.33 -3.43
CA ARG A 51 6.61 4.63 -2.97
C ARG A 51 7.19 5.32 -1.71
N PRO A 52 7.59 4.54 -0.68
CA PRO A 52 8.27 5.11 0.47
C PRO A 52 9.56 5.80 0.02
N SER A 53 9.78 6.99 0.56
CA SER A 53 11.04 7.71 0.41
C SER A 53 12.11 7.09 1.33
N LEU A 54 13.39 7.40 1.08
CA LEU A 54 14.49 7.01 1.99
C LEU A 54 14.22 7.45 3.44
N GLU A 55 13.61 8.63 3.63
CA GLU A 55 13.23 9.14 4.94
C GLU A 55 12.16 8.26 5.60
N THR A 56 11.12 7.90 4.86
CA THR A 56 10.08 6.98 5.32
C THR A 56 10.67 5.61 5.67
N MET A 57 11.54 5.05 4.82
CA MET A 57 12.17 3.77 5.09
C MET A 57 13.05 3.81 6.34
N SER A 58 13.80 4.90 6.54
CA SER A 58 14.61 5.10 7.73
C SER A 58 13.75 5.18 8.99
N ALA A 59 12.64 5.93 8.94
CA ALA A 59 11.69 6.03 10.04
C ALA A 59 11.06 4.67 10.38
N VAL A 60 10.56 3.94 9.38
CA VAL A 60 9.95 2.61 9.55
C VAL A 60 10.95 1.62 10.11
N THR A 61 12.18 1.58 9.59
CA THR A 61 13.24 0.70 10.10
C THR A 61 13.61 1.02 11.54
N LYS A 62 13.65 2.30 11.91
CA LYS A 62 13.96 2.73 13.28
C LYS A 62 12.85 2.35 14.26
N VAL A 63 11.59 2.51 13.85
CA VAL A 63 10.42 2.18 14.68
C VAL A 63 10.25 0.65 14.78
N GLY A 64 10.42 -0.08 13.67
CA GLY A 64 10.22 -1.53 13.61
C GLY A 64 11.17 -2.34 14.48
N LYS A 65 12.34 -1.79 14.83
CA LYS A 65 13.24 -2.39 15.83
C LYS A 65 12.63 -2.47 17.23
N ASN A 66 11.66 -1.61 17.53
CA ASN A 66 11.00 -1.54 18.84
C ASN A 66 9.55 -2.03 18.77
N ASP A 67 8.83 -1.68 17.70
CA ASP A 67 7.40 -1.90 17.57
C ASP A 67 7.02 -2.03 16.08
N GLU A 68 6.80 -3.27 15.64
CA GLU A 68 6.49 -3.59 14.25
C GLU A 68 5.13 -3.00 13.84
N VAL A 69 4.14 -3.01 14.73
CA VAL A 69 2.79 -2.48 14.45
C VAL A 69 2.84 -0.97 14.26
N LYS A 70 3.55 -0.24 15.13
CA LYS A 70 3.77 1.19 14.93
C LYS A 70 4.56 1.47 13.65
N SER A 71 5.54 0.64 13.31
CA SER A 71 6.30 0.82 12.07
C SER A 71 5.43 0.68 10.83
N ALA A 72 4.48 -0.26 10.85
CA ALA A 72 3.49 -0.44 9.79
C ALA A 72 2.56 0.78 9.69
N SER A 73 2.17 1.38 10.83
CA SER A 73 1.35 2.61 10.85
C SER A 73 2.11 3.80 10.29
N VAL A 74 3.37 3.98 10.69
CA VAL A 74 4.24 5.01 10.13
C VAL A 74 4.39 4.83 8.62
N LEU A 75 4.61 3.60 8.15
CA LEU A 75 4.72 3.31 6.72
C LEU A 75 3.43 3.66 5.98
N TYR A 76 2.29 3.24 6.51
CA TYR A 76 0.98 3.49 5.95
C TYR A 76 0.74 5.00 5.86
N ASP A 77 0.83 5.74 6.96
CA ASP A 77 0.66 7.20 7.00
C ASP A 77 1.56 7.93 6.01
N ASN A 78 2.83 7.56 5.98
CA ASN A 78 3.80 8.26 5.14
C ASN A 78 3.61 7.94 3.66
N CYS A 79 3.05 6.78 3.31
CA CYS A 79 2.85 6.36 1.92
C CYS A 79 1.43 6.60 1.43
N PHE A 80 0.44 6.75 2.30
CA PHE A 80 -0.96 6.90 1.94
C PHE A 80 -1.19 8.20 1.18
N LEU A 81 -1.87 8.10 0.05
CA LEU A 81 -2.24 9.23 -0.80
C LEU A 81 -3.73 9.54 -0.73
N GLY A 82 -4.55 8.49 -0.64
CA GLY A 82 -6.00 8.56 -0.61
C GLY A 82 -6.61 7.19 -0.86
N GLY A 83 -7.93 7.09 -0.71
CA GLY A 83 -8.63 5.82 -0.80
C GLY A 83 -9.68 5.71 0.30
N ASP A 84 -10.11 4.49 0.54
CA ASP A 84 -11.00 4.18 1.64
C ASP A 84 -10.33 4.37 3.01
N THR A 85 -11.02 5.06 3.91
CA THR A 85 -10.52 5.35 5.27
C THR A 85 -10.74 4.18 6.22
N GLU A 86 -11.73 3.31 5.96
CA GLU A 86 -11.95 2.13 6.80
C GLU A 86 -10.76 1.16 6.75
N MET A 87 -9.99 1.14 5.65
CA MET A 87 -8.72 0.40 5.60
C MET A 87 -7.72 0.77 6.69
N ARG A 88 -7.84 1.96 7.28
CA ARG A 88 -7.00 2.40 8.39
C ARG A 88 -7.65 2.15 9.74
N GLU A 89 -8.98 2.25 9.81
CA GLU A 89 -9.73 2.10 11.06
C GLU A 89 -9.88 0.63 11.47
N ASP A 90 -10.04 -0.27 10.49
CA ASP A 90 -10.09 -1.70 10.74
C ASP A 90 -8.68 -2.32 10.78
N ALA A 91 -8.41 -3.07 11.85
CA ALA A 91 -7.10 -3.66 12.10
C ALA A 91 -6.73 -4.75 11.08
N LEU A 92 -7.71 -5.52 10.57
CA LEU A 92 -7.47 -6.58 9.59
C LEU A 92 -7.19 -5.99 8.22
N LEU A 93 -7.99 -5.03 7.77
CA LEU A 93 -7.76 -4.29 6.53
C LEU A 93 -6.39 -3.59 6.55
N PHE A 94 -6.07 -2.96 7.69
CA PHE A 94 -4.79 -2.30 7.88
C PHE A 94 -3.62 -3.28 7.81
N MET A 95 -3.72 -4.44 8.46
CA MET A 95 -2.68 -5.48 8.37
C MET A 95 -2.54 -6.06 6.96
N ALA A 96 -3.64 -6.25 6.24
CA ALA A 96 -3.62 -6.71 4.86
C ALA A 96 -2.94 -5.69 3.94
N ALA A 97 -3.28 -4.40 4.07
CA ALA A 97 -2.66 -3.32 3.31
C ALA A 97 -1.17 -3.19 3.60
N THR A 98 -0.78 -3.20 4.88
CA THR A 98 0.62 -3.08 5.30
C THR A 98 1.47 -4.28 4.88
N THR A 99 0.89 -5.48 4.80
CA THR A 99 1.56 -6.66 4.24
C THR A 99 1.91 -6.45 2.76
N GLN A 100 0.99 -5.91 1.96
CA GLN A 100 1.24 -5.59 0.55
C GLN A 100 2.24 -4.44 0.40
N LEU A 101 2.18 -3.42 1.26
CA LEU A 101 3.19 -2.36 1.33
C LEU A 101 4.59 -2.94 1.65
N GLY A 102 4.67 -3.90 2.58
CA GLY A 102 5.92 -4.58 2.94
C GLY A 102 6.56 -5.30 1.77
N LYS A 103 5.77 -5.95 0.90
CA LYS A 103 6.30 -6.60 -0.32
C LYS A 103 6.98 -5.61 -1.26
N MET A 104 6.60 -4.33 -1.26
CA MET A 104 7.29 -3.33 -2.07
C MET A 104 8.74 -3.11 -1.63
N PHE A 105 9.07 -3.27 -0.35
CA PHE A 105 10.45 -3.17 0.13
C PHE A 105 11.35 -4.21 -0.54
N ASN A 106 10.81 -5.41 -0.76
CA ASN A 106 11.55 -6.51 -1.39
C ASN A 106 11.49 -6.48 -2.93
N SER A 107 10.77 -5.53 -3.53
CA SER A 107 10.57 -5.46 -4.99
C SER A 107 11.77 -4.92 -5.76
N CYS A 108 12.83 -4.46 -5.07
CA CYS A 108 14.02 -3.88 -5.70
C CYS A 108 15.22 -4.82 -5.52
N LEU A 109 15.48 -5.69 -6.50
CA LEU A 109 16.66 -6.54 -6.53
C LEU A 109 17.86 -5.73 -7.03
N GLY A 110 18.80 -5.42 -6.13
CA GLY A 110 20.12 -4.91 -6.50
C GLY A 110 21.03 -6.06 -6.89
N SER A 111 21.61 -6.02 -8.09
CA SER A 111 22.67 -6.95 -8.50
C SER A 111 23.98 -6.19 -8.59
N LEU A 112 24.96 -6.59 -7.78
CA LEU A 112 26.34 -6.08 -7.86
C LEU A 112 27.08 -6.89 -8.93
N LYS A 113 27.58 -6.22 -9.97
CA LYS A 113 28.49 -6.82 -10.95
C LYS A 113 29.87 -6.17 -10.82
N ASN A 114 30.90 -6.98 -10.72
CA ASN A 114 32.28 -6.54 -10.88
C ASN A 114 32.57 -6.46 -12.38
N LEU A 115 32.86 -5.27 -12.90
CA LEU A 115 33.36 -5.08 -14.27
C LEU A 115 34.87 -5.33 -14.30
#